data_AF-A0A2E6XCR9-F1
#
_entry.id   AF-A0A2E6XCR9-F1
#
_cell.length_a   1.000
_cell.length_b   1.000
_cell.length_c   1.000
_cell.angle_alpha   90.00
_cell.angle_beta   90.00
_cell.angle_gamma   90.00
#
_symmetry.space_group_name_H-M   'P 1'
#
loop_
_entity.id
_entity.type
_entity.pdbx_description
1 polymer ?
#
loop_
_entity_poly.entity_id
_entity_poly.type
_entity_poly.pdbx_seq_one_letter_code
_entity_poly.pdbx_strand_id
1 'polypeptide(L)'
;MASAETDIDTETPGQSRPVKLVVIGALLGAVGFNLWLLFPEILGGGLAPNDSLFHQQLIGTAIDAIKNGSDFTDPWQGTMSLGFPVFHHYQHLSHIPLTFIHVITLEAVSVIDLIRWTTYILLCLFP
;
A
#
# COMPACT_ATOMS: atom_id res chain seq x y z
N MET A 1 51.87 -4.78 -28.10
CA MET A 1 50.62 -4.20 -28.64
C MET A 1 49.84 -5.32 -29.28
N ALA A 2 48.82 -5.84 -28.58
CA ALA A 2 47.63 -6.51 -29.13
C ALA A 2 46.75 -6.91 -27.94
N SER A 3 45.64 -6.19 -27.77
CA SER A 3 44.60 -6.40 -26.78
C SER A 3 43.96 -7.78 -26.93
N ALA A 4 43.68 -8.44 -25.80
CA ALA A 4 42.64 -9.45 -25.70
C ALA A 4 41.55 -8.86 -24.79
N GLU A 5 40.64 -8.13 -25.40
CA GLU A 5 39.41 -7.65 -24.75
C GLU A 5 38.24 -8.41 -25.38
N THR A 6 37.22 -8.65 -24.55
CA THR A 6 35.88 -9.18 -24.85
C THR A 6 35.71 -10.70 -24.81
N ASP A 7 35.60 -11.24 -23.59
CA ASP A 7 34.66 -12.33 -23.35
C ASP A 7 33.31 -11.67 -23.07
N ILE A 8 32.45 -11.62 -24.08
CA ILE A 8 31.08 -11.15 -23.93
C ILE A 8 30.28 -12.33 -23.40
N ASP A 9 29.87 -12.23 -22.13
CA ASP A 9 28.93 -13.13 -21.48
C ASP A 9 27.69 -13.32 -22.37
N THR A 10 27.69 -14.40 -23.13
CA THR A 10 26.55 -14.80 -23.96
C THR A 10 25.62 -15.62 -23.09
N GLU A 11 24.64 -14.97 -22.45
CA GLU A 11 23.55 -15.69 -21.80
C GLU A 11 22.90 -16.66 -22.80
N THR A 12 23.02 -17.96 -22.52
CA THR A 12 22.49 -18.99 -23.41
C THR A 12 20.95 -18.95 -23.36
N PRO A 13 20.25 -18.70 -24.48
CA PRO A 13 18.80 -18.44 -24.49
C PRO A 13 17.91 -19.54 -23.88
N GLY A 14 18.43 -20.75 -23.72
CA GLY A 14 17.73 -21.89 -23.14
C GLY A 14 17.76 -21.95 -21.60
N GLN A 15 18.76 -21.36 -20.95
CA GLN A 15 18.96 -21.46 -19.50
C GLN A 15 18.14 -20.44 -18.70
N SER A 16 17.76 -19.32 -19.33
CA SER A 16 16.93 -18.28 -18.72
C SER A 16 15.46 -18.67 -18.57
N ARG A 17 14.92 -19.56 -19.42
CA ARG A 17 13.51 -20.00 -19.38
C ARG A 17 13.17 -20.82 -18.13
N PRO A 18 13.90 -21.88 -17.75
CA PRO A 18 13.58 -22.64 -16.54
C PRO A 18 13.77 -21.78 -15.28
N VAL A 19 14.80 -20.93 -15.23
CA VAL A 19 15.01 -20.00 -14.11
C VAL A 19 13.84 -19.03 -13.97
N LYS A 20 13.38 -18.42 -15.07
CA LYS A 20 12.19 -17.54 -15.06
C LYS A 20 10.95 -18.27 -14.55
N LEU A 21 10.71 -19.51 -14.97
CA LEU A 21 9.57 -20.30 -14.50
C LEU A 21 9.66 -20.61 -13.00
N VAL A 22 10.85 -20.94 -12.50
CA VAL A 22 11.08 -21.16 -11.06
C VAL A 22 10.83 -19.88 -10.27
N VAL A 23 11.34 -18.73 -10.74
CA VAL A 23 11.13 -17.43 -10.08
C VAL A 23 9.65 -17.06 -10.06
N ILE A 24 8.95 -17.17 -11.20
CA ILE A 24 7.51 -16.91 -11.28
C ILE A 24 6.73 -17.86 -10.37
N GLY A 25 7.06 -19.15 -10.38
CA GLY A 25 6.42 -20.15 -9.53
C GLY A 25 6.62 -19.86 -8.04
N ALA A 26 7.82 -19.48 -7.63
CA ALA A 26 8.13 -19.09 -6.25
C ALA A 26 7.36 -17.83 -5.84
N LEU A 27 7.32 -16.80 -6.70
CA LEU A 27 6.57 -15.57 -6.45
C LEU A 27 5.07 -15.85 -6.33
N LEU A 28 4.47 -16.60 -7.25
CA LEU A 28 3.06 -16.98 -7.18
C LEU A 28 2.76 -17.81 -5.93
N GLY A 29 3.67 -18.70 -5.55
CA GLY A 29 3.59 -19.47 -4.31
C GLY A 29 3.56 -18.57 -3.08
N ALA A 30 4.45 -17.59 -3.00
CA ALA A 30 4.51 -16.62 -1.89
C ALA A 30 3.25 -15.75 -1.83
N VAL A 31 2.80 -15.20 -2.97
CA VAL A 31 1.56 -14.41 -3.06
C VAL A 31 0.35 -15.24 -2.64
N GLY A 32 0.21 -16.47 -3.16
CA GLY A 32 -0.90 -17.36 -2.82
C GLY A 32 -0.89 -17.81 -1.36
N PHE A 33 0.29 -18.06 -0.80
CA PHE A 33 0.46 -18.36 0.61
C PHE A 33 0.04 -17.19 1.50
N ASN A 34 0.49 -15.97 1.19
CA ASN A 34 0.11 -14.78 1.94
C ASN A 34 -1.40 -14.50 1.83
N LEU A 35 -2.00 -14.63 0.65
CA LEU A 35 -3.45 -14.51 0.47
C LEU A 35 -4.20 -15.46 1.40
N TRP A 36 -3.82 -16.74 1.43
CA TRP A 36 -4.48 -17.72 2.28
C TRP A 36 -4.27 -17.44 3.78
N LEU A 37 -3.03 -17.16 4.18
CA LEU A 37 -2.65 -16.99 5.58
C LEU A 37 -3.25 -15.72 6.20
N LEU A 38 -3.25 -14.61 5.45
CA LEU A 38 -3.68 -13.30 5.95
C LEU A 38 -5.18 -13.03 5.73
N PHE A 39 -5.90 -13.87 4.97
CA PHE A 39 -7.33 -13.67 4.72
C PHE A 39 -8.19 -13.51 6.00
N PRO A 40 -7.93 -14.21 7.12
CA PRO A 40 -8.69 -14.00 8.35
C PRO A 40 -8.61 -12.57 8.90
N GLU A 41 -7.52 -11.83 8.65
CA GLU A 41 -7.29 -10.47 9.15
C GLU A 41 -8.27 -9.44 8.57
N ILE A 42 -8.90 -9.74 7.44
CA ILE A 42 -9.91 -8.84 6.82
C ILE A 42 -11.35 -9.14 7.27
N LEU A 43 -11.60 -10.24 7.98
CA LEU A 43 -12.96 -10.74 8.24
C LEU A 43 -13.63 -10.23 9.53
N GLY A 44 -12.94 -9.49 10.42
CA GLY A 44 -13.59 -9.05 11.66
C GLY A 44 -12.81 -8.06 12.55
N GLY A 45 -13.51 -7.50 13.54
CA GLY A 45 -12.97 -6.60 14.57
C GLY A 45 -13.02 -5.11 14.23
N GLY A 46 -12.48 -4.26 15.11
CA GLY A 46 -12.05 -2.89 14.77
C GLY A 46 -10.61 -2.89 14.23
N LEU A 47 -10.06 -1.73 13.87
CA LEU A 47 -8.60 -1.66 13.65
C LEU A 47 -7.88 -1.93 14.97
N ALA A 48 -6.69 -2.51 14.88
CA ALA A 48 -5.81 -2.64 16.03
C ALA A 48 -5.60 -1.26 16.68
N PRO A 49 -5.64 -1.14 18.01
CA PRO A 49 -5.43 0.11 18.74
C PRO A 49 -3.94 0.49 18.75
N ASN A 50 -3.39 0.68 17.56
CA ASN A 50 -2.03 1.10 17.27
C ASN A 50 -2.07 2.23 16.24
N ASP A 51 -0.96 2.46 15.52
CA ASP A 51 -0.85 3.47 14.47
C ASP A 51 -1.95 3.37 13.40
N SER A 52 -2.59 2.20 13.23
CA SER A 52 -3.73 2.01 12.35
C SER A 52 -4.91 2.96 12.66
N LEU A 53 -5.16 3.25 13.94
CA LEU A 53 -6.16 4.24 14.33
C LEU A 53 -5.74 5.65 13.89
N PHE A 54 -4.45 5.95 13.99
CA PHE A 54 -3.92 7.22 13.52
C PHE A 54 -4.05 7.35 11.98
N HIS A 55 -3.75 6.29 11.23
CA HIS A 55 -3.97 6.27 9.78
C HIS A 55 -5.44 6.46 9.40
N GLN A 56 -6.37 5.78 10.10
CA GLN A 56 -7.81 6.00 9.91
C GLN A 56 -8.19 7.46 10.15
N GLN A 57 -7.61 8.06 11.19
CA GLN A 57 -7.90 9.44 11.54
C GLN A 57 -7.40 10.43 10.48
N LEU A 58 -6.21 10.22 9.94
CA LEU A 58 -5.65 11.07 8.87
C LEU A 58 -6.50 11.00 7.60
N ILE A 59 -6.99 9.82 7.24
CA ILE A 59 -7.94 9.65 6.13
C ILE A 59 -9.23 10.41 6.43
N GLY A 60 -9.77 10.28 7.64
CA GLY A 60 -10.96 11.02 8.09
C GLY A 60 -10.80 12.54 7.95
N THR A 61 -9.69 13.09 8.43
CA THR A 61 -9.41 14.54 8.33
C THR A 61 -9.28 14.99 6.87
N ALA A 62 -8.70 14.17 5.99
CA ALA A 62 -8.64 14.47 4.56
C ALA A 62 -10.04 14.39 3.90
N ILE A 63 -10.88 13.43 4.28
CA ILE A 63 -12.29 13.34 3.82
C ILE A 63 -13.06 14.60 4.23
N ASP A 64 -12.91 15.03 5.48
CA ASP A 64 -13.56 16.23 5.99
C ASP A 64 -13.09 17.48 5.25
N ALA A 65 -11.79 17.58 4.92
CA ALA A 65 -11.25 18.66 4.12
C ALA A 65 -11.87 18.71 2.72
N ILE A 66 -12.04 17.56 2.04
CA ILE A 66 -12.74 17.48 0.74
C ILE A 66 -14.18 17.98 0.89
N LYS A 67 -14.92 17.47 1.88
CA LYS A 67 -16.33 17.82 2.12
C LYS A 67 -16.51 19.32 2.39
N ASN A 68 -15.55 19.94 3.07
CA ASN A 68 -15.57 21.36 3.43
C ASN A 68 -14.91 22.27 2.37
N GLY A 69 -14.47 21.73 1.24
CA GLY A 69 -13.80 22.51 0.18
C GLY A 69 -12.45 23.09 0.58
N SER A 70 -11.80 22.50 1.60
CA SER A 70 -10.46 22.84 2.06
C SER A 70 -9.40 21.99 1.35
N ASP A 71 -8.13 22.33 1.53
CA ASP A 71 -7.03 21.52 1.00
C ASP A 71 -6.96 20.16 1.72
N PHE A 72 -7.30 19.11 0.99
CA PHE A 72 -7.31 17.73 1.47
C PHE A 72 -5.94 17.05 1.36
N THR A 73 -4.99 17.67 0.66
CA THR A 73 -3.63 17.14 0.54
C THR A 73 -2.79 17.49 1.76
N ASP A 74 -3.10 18.61 2.44
CA ASP A 74 -2.44 19.03 3.67
C ASP A 74 -3.44 19.55 4.74
N PRO A 75 -4.36 18.70 5.23
CA PRO A 75 -5.33 19.12 6.21
C PRO A 75 -4.71 19.24 7.61
N TRP A 76 -5.10 20.29 8.35
CA TRP A 76 -4.69 20.47 9.75
C TRP A 76 -5.32 19.39 10.64
N GLN A 77 -4.51 18.50 11.21
CA GLN A 77 -5.01 17.50 12.15
C GLN A 77 -5.21 18.13 13.53
N GLY A 78 -6.46 18.45 13.90
CA GLY A 78 -6.79 19.17 15.14
C GLY A 78 -6.90 18.34 16.43
N THR A 79 -6.85 17.01 16.37
CA THR A 79 -7.10 16.17 17.55
C THR A 79 -5.88 15.92 18.44
N MET A 80 -4.70 16.38 18.02
CA MET A 80 -3.44 16.14 18.72
C MET A 80 -2.87 17.48 19.19
N SER A 81 -2.95 17.76 20.50
CA SER A 81 -2.50 19.02 21.09
C SER A 81 -3.22 20.23 20.46
N LEU A 82 -2.48 21.24 19.96
CA LEU A 82 -2.99 22.39 19.21
C LEU A 82 -3.25 22.08 17.72
N GLY A 83 -3.00 20.83 17.34
CA GLY A 83 -3.02 20.32 15.98
C GLY A 83 -1.68 20.43 15.25
N PHE A 84 -1.58 19.71 14.13
CA PHE A 84 -0.33 19.55 13.39
C PHE A 84 -0.59 19.30 11.89
N PRO A 85 0.23 19.85 10.97
CA PRO A 85 0.13 19.57 9.54
C PRO A 85 0.85 18.24 9.25
N VAL A 86 0.17 17.12 9.58
CA VAL A 86 0.79 15.78 9.52
C VAL A 86 1.24 15.45 8.10
N PHE A 87 0.42 15.76 7.12
CA PHE A 87 0.68 15.42 5.72
C PHE A 87 1.94 16.11 5.19
N HIS A 88 2.22 17.35 5.62
CA HIS A 88 3.48 18.03 5.31
C HIS A 88 4.76 17.26 5.73
N HIS A 89 4.68 16.43 6.76
CA HIS A 89 5.82 15.75 7.36
C HIS A 89 5.76 14.21 7.26
N TYR A 90 4.61 13.67 6.87
CA TYR A 90 4.32 12.24 6.89
C TYR A 90 3.89 11.77 5.50
N GLN A 91 3.88 10.46 5.31
CA GLN A 91 3.64 9.85 4.01
C GLN A 91 2.22 10.15 3.50
N HIS A 92 2.07 10.84 2.37
CA HIS A 92 0.76 11.09 1.75
C HIS A 92 0.17 9.86 1.05
N LEU A 93 1.03 8.98 0.54
CA LEU A 93 0.62 7.92 -0.39
C LEU A 93 -0.27 6.86 0.27
N SER A 94 -0.19 6.72 1.59
CA SER A 94 -0.98 5.77 2.36
C SER A 94 -2.40 6.26 2.67
N HIS A 95 -2.70 7.56 2.54
CA HIS A 95 -4.01 8.13 2.93
C HIS A 95 -4.77 8.76 1.78
N ILE A 96 -4.12 9.57 0.94
CA ILE A 96 -4.81 10.35 -0.10
C ILE A 96 -5.55 9.45 -1.12
N PRO A 97 -4.96 8.34 -1.62
CA PRO A 97 -5.69 7.43 -2.50
C PRO A 97 -6.92 6.82 -1.83
N LEU A 98 -6.85 6.48 -0.54
CA LEU A 98 -7.97 5.92 0.21
C LEU A 98 -9.07 6.95 0.41
N THR A 99 -8.71 8.20 0.71
CA THR A 99 -9.63 9.34 0.75
C THR A 99 -10.38 9.49 -0.57
N PHE A 100 -9.67 9.47 -1.70
CA PHE A 100 -10.29 9.53 -3.02
C PHE A 100 -11.24 8.35 -3.26
N ILE A 101 -10.79 7.12 -3.02
CA ILE A 101 -11.62 5.93 -3.22
C ILE A 101 -12.90 6.03 -2.38
N HIS A 102 -12.78 6.45 -1.11
CA HIS A 102 -13.93 6.62 -0.24
C HIS A 102 -14.93 7.66 -0.78
N VAL A 103 -14.45 8.81 -1.26
CA VAL A 103 -15.31 9.86 -1.80
C VAL A 103 -15.93 9.47 -3.15
N ILE A 104 -15.17 8.89 -4.09
CA ILE A 104 -15.71 8.50 -5.40
C ILE A 104 -16.70 7.33 -5.30
N THR A 105 -16.54 6.47 -4.30
CA THR A 105 -17.50 5.40 -3.99
C THR A 105 -18.72 5.91 -3.23
N LEU A 106 -18.84 7.23 -3.06
CA LEU A 106 -19.93 7.89 -2.33
C LEU A 106 -20.10 7.30 -0.92
N GLU A 107 -18.97 6.99 -0.26
CA GLU A 107 -18.91 6.46 1.10
C GLU A 107 -19.54 5.05 1.23
N ALA A 108 -19.77 4.34 0.11
CA ALA A 108 -20.31 2.99 0.11
C ALA A 108 -19.37 1.95 0.77
N VAL A 109 -18.06 2.24 0.77
CA VAL A 109 -17.04 1.40 1.42
C VAL A 109 -16.49 2.15 2.63
N SER A 110 -16.48 1.52 3.80
CA SER A 110 -15.96 2.16 5.01
C SER A 110 -14.46 2.40 4.92
N VAL A 111 -13.96 3.45 5.60
CA VAL A 111 -12.51 3.73 5.68
C VAL A 111 -11.75 2.54 6.29
N ILE A 112 -12.36 1.86 7.26
CA ILE A 112 -11.79 0.68 7.92
C ILE A 112 -11.56 -0.44 6.91
N ASP A 113 -12.56 -0.72 6.08
CA ASP A 113 -12.47 -1.76 5.05
C ASP A 113 -11.42 -1.38 4.01
N LEU A 114 -11.35 -0.11 3.60
CA LEU A 114 -10.32 0.36 2.68
C LEU A 114 -8.91 0.14 3.23
N ILE A 115 -8.66 0.47 4.49
CA ILE A 115 -7.36 0.22 5.13
C ILE A 115 -7.06 -1.29 5.16
N ARG A 116 -8.03 -2.12 5.57
CA ARG A 116 -7.86 -3.58 5.63
C ARG A 116 -7.52 -4.19 4.28
N TRP A 117 -8.35 -3.92 3.27
CA TRP A 117 -8.17 -4.46 1.94
C TRP A 117 -6.88 -3.98 1.30
N THR A 118 -6.53 -2.70 1.47
CA THR A 118 -5.29 -2.15 0.93
C THR A 118 -4.08 -2.80 1.57
N THR A 119 -4.01 -2.83 2.91
CA THR A 119 -2.90 -3.48 3.64
C THR A 119 -2.78 -4.96 3.27
N TYR A 120 -3.91 -5.68 3.23
CA TYR A 120 -3.95 -7.09 2.84
C TYR A 120 -3.40 -7.32 1.42
N ILE A 121 -3.89 -6.56 0.43
CA ILE A 121 -3.44 -6.69 -0.96
C ILE A 121 -1.96 -6.34 -1.10
N LEU A 122 -1.49 -5.27 -0.44
CA LEU A 122 -0.08 -4.87 -0.48
C LEU A 122 0.83 -5.95 0.11
N LEU A 123 0.50 -6.49 1.28
CA LEU A 123 1.29 -7.57 1.91
C LEU A 123 1.28 -8.87 1.09
N CYS A 124 0.19 -9.12 0.36
CA CYS A 124 0.10 -10.31 -0.49
C CYS A 124 0.87 -10.15 -1.81
N LEU A 125 0.80 -8.99 -2.46
CA LEU A 125 1.42 -8.76 -3.77
C LEU A 125 2.92 -8.43 -3.69
N PHE A 126 3.37 -7.93 -2.55
CA PHE A 126 4.78 -7.61 -2.28
C PHE A 126 5.30 -8.45 -1.10
N PRO A 127 5.38 -9.79 -1.26
CA PRO A 127 5.86 -10.71 -0.24
C PRO A 127 7.36 -10.57 0.03
#